data_AF-A0A1D6N0U3-F1
#
_entry.id   AF-A0A1D6N0U3-F1
#
_cell.length_a   1.000
_cell.length_b   1.000
_cell.length_c   1.000
_cell.angle_alpha   90.00
_cell.angle_beta   90.00
_cell.angle_gamma   90.00
#
_symmetry.space_group_name_H-M   'P 1'
#
loop_
_entity.id
_entity.type
_entity.pdbx_description
1 polymer ?
#
loop_
_entity_poly.entity_id
_entity_poly.type
_entity_poly.pdbx_seq_one_letter_code
_entity_poly.pdbx_strand_id
1 'polypeptide(L)'
;MGSLYGKMILRVCLFFPMPTWSRVSDLISEHGRSLSQWIHLGGVKAFLDGSLGSSSALFHEPYEGDPDNYGLQMTDLDSLLNRTLESDKSGLQVAIHAIGDKANDILLDMVDKIVDLNGAKDRRFRIEHAQHLAPGAANRFGKHGTIASVQPDHLLDDADHAWSKIGVERFQTSTPCKLSDPQCSASLLDGRSPGSLRSA
;
A
#
# COMPACT_ATOMS: atom_id res chain seq x y z
N MET A 1 -24.29 -34.36 1.96
CA MET A 1 -23.33 -33.26 2.09
C MET A 1 -23.08 -32.68 0.70
N GLY A 2 -23.63 -31.49 0.41
CA GLY A 2 -23.44 -30.85 -0.89
C GLY A 2 -22.01 -30.34 -1.02
N SER A 3 -21.28 -30.85 -2.02
CA SER A 3 -19.94 -30.39 -2.41
C SER A 3 -19.93 -28.85 -2.56
N LEU A 4 -19.03 -28.18 -1.85
CA LEU A 4 -18.77 -26.74 -2.00
C LEU A 4 -17.91 -26.43 -3.25
N TYR A 5 -17.47 -27.46 -3.99
CA TYR A 5 -16.76 -27.27 -5.25
C TYR A 5 -17.69 -26.69 -6.31
N GLY A 6 -17.34 -25.53 -6.86
CA GLY A 6 -18.01 -24.91 -8.00
C GLY A 6 -18.97 -23.74 -7.71
N LYS A 7 -19.00 -23.21 -6.47
CA LYS A 7 -19.89 -22.08 -6.11
C LYS A 7 -19.21 -20.71 -6.06
N MET A 8 -17.91 -20.61 -6.36
CA MET A 8 -17.23 -19.32 -6.40
C MET A 8 -17.72 -18.52 -7.60
N ILE A 9 -18.28 -17.34 -7.33
CA ILE A 9 -18.69 -16.36 -8.34
C ILE A 9 -17.78 -15.13 -8.36
N LEU A 10 -16.86 -15.03 -7.39
CA LEU A 10 -15.88 -13.97 -7.26
C LEU A 10 -14.48 -14.50 -7.58
N ARG A 11 -13.72 -13.71 -8.33
CA ARG A 11 -12.27 -13.94 -8.50
C ARG A 11 -11.55 -13.37 -7.28
N VAL A 12 -10.68 -14.17 -6.69
CA VAL A 12 -9.93 -13.84 -5.49
C VAL A 12 -8.44 -13.85 -5.83
N CYS A 13 -7.77 -12.73 -5.57
CA CYS A 13 -6.32 -12.61 -5.64
C CYS A 13 -5.77 -12.65 -4.21
N LEU A 14 -4.97 -13.67 -3.89
CA LEU A 14 -4.47 -13.92 -2.55
C LEU A 14 -3.14 -13.22 -2.33
N PHE A 15 -3.06 -12.50 -1.21
CA PHE A 15 -1.84 -11.93 -0.66
C PHE A 15 -1.53 -12.59 0.69
N PHE A 16 -0.30 -13.07 0.84
CA PHE A 16 0.14 -13.82 2.02
C PHE A 16 1.05 -12.96 2.91
N PRO A 17 1.22 -13.27 4.20
CA PRO A 17 2.16 -12.54 5.05
C PRO A 17 3.57 -12.54 4.44
N MET A 18 4.20 -11.38 4.32
CA MET A 18 5.53 -11.24 3.68
C MET A 18 6.62 -12.19 4.18
N PRO A 19 6.64 -12.60 5.47
CA PRO A 19 7.60 -13.62 5.90
C PRO A 19 7.51 -14.96 5.17
N THR A 20 6.37 -15.28 4.54
CA THR A 20 6.15 -16.53 3.81
C THR A 20 6.44 -16.44 2.30
N TRP A 21 7.07 -15.36 1.83
CA TRP A 21 7.30 -15.10 0.39
C TRP A 21 7.91 -16.29 -0.37
N SER A 22 8.92 -16.96 0.20
CA SER A 22 9.61 -18.07 -0.45
C SER A 22 8.66 -19.25 -0.68
N ARG A 23 7.84 -19.58 0.32
CA ARG A 23 6.81 -20.62 0.21
C ARG A 23 5.75 -20.27 -0.82
N VAL A 24 5.39 -18.99 -0.98
CA VAL A 24 4.45 -18.56 -2.04
C VAL A 24 5.11 -18.71 -3.41
N SER A 25 6.39 -18.35 -3.54
CA SER A 25 7.18 -18.55 -4.76
C SER A 25 7.26 -20.02 -5.15
N ASP A 26 7.49 -20.92 -4.18
CA ASP A 26 7.54 -22.36 -4.40
C ASP A 26 6.18 -22.89 -4.86
N LEU A 27 5.09 -22.51 -4.19
CA LEU A 27 3.73 -22.89 -4.57
C LEU A 27 3.38 -22.45 -6.00
N ILE A 28 3.76 -21.23 -6.37
CA ILE A 28 3.56 -20.70 -7.73
C ILE A 28 4.39 -21.49 -8.76
N SER A 29 5.63 -21.86 -8.41
CA SER A 29 6.50 -22.61 -9.31
C SER A 29 5.99 -24.03 -9.54
N GLU A 30 5.38 -24.65 -8.53
CA GLU A 30 4.84 -26.01 -8.60
C GLU A 30 3.47 -26.08 -9.29
N HIS A 31 2.57 -25.14 -8.99
CA HIS A 31 1.16 -25.21 -9.39
C HIS A 31 0.72 -24.14 -10.39
N GLY A 32 1.61 -23.19 -10.71
CA GLY A 32 1.26 -21.98 -11.44
C GLY A 32 0.57 -20.92 -10.58
N ARG A 33 0.47 -19.69 -11.11
CA ARG A 33 -0.15 -18.56 -10.39
C ARG A 33 -1.67 -18.68 -10.25
N SER A 34 -2.34 -19.32 -11.20
CA SER A 34 -3.80 -19.47 -11.22
C SER A 34 -4.16 -20.91 -10.89
N LEU A 35 -4.62 -21.14 -9.66
CA LEU A 35 -5.05 -22.47 -9.20
C LEU A 35 -6.40 -22.88 -9.81
N SER A 36 -7.20 -21.89 -10.23
CA SER A 36 -8.41 -22.05 -11.02
C SER A 36 -8.75 -20.72 -11.71
N GLN A 37 -9.86 -20.67 -12.45
CA GLN A 37 -10.41 -19.41 -12.97
C GLN A 37 -10.86 -18.41 -11.89
N TRP A 38 -10.97 -18.86 -10.63
CA TRP A 38 -11.45 -18.05 -9.49
C TRP A 38 -10.35 -17.68 -8.50
N ILE A 39 -9.25 -18.42 -8.44
CA ILE A 39 -8.21 -18.24 -7.41
C ILE A 39 -6.87 -17.96 -8.07
N HIS A 40 -6.31 -16.79 -7.74
CA HIS A 40 -5.00 -16.34 -8.18
C HIS A 40 -4.07 -16.10 -6.99
N LEU A 41 -2.84 -16.60 -7.08
CA LEU A 41 -1.77 -16.34 -6.11
C LEU A 41 -1.07 -15.03 -6.52
N GLY A 42 -1.43 -13.93 -5.86
CA GLY A 42 -0.97 -12.59 -6.23
C GLY A 42 0.42 -12.25 -5.69
N GLY A 43 0.60 -12.35 -4.37
CA GLY A 43 1.88 -12.02 -3.76
C GLY A 43 1.85 -11.89 -2.25
N VAL A 44 2.50 -10.86 -1.71
CA VAL A 44 2.75 -10.73 -0.28
C VAL A 44 2.35 -9.38 0.31
N LYS A 45 1.96 -9.40 1.59
CA LYS A 45 1.49 -8.25 2.36
C LYS A 45 2.37 -8.02 3.60
N ALA A 46 2.76 -6.78 3.83
CA ALA A 46 3.42 -6.33 5.06
C ALA A 46 2.77 -5.08 5.66
N PHE A 47 3.25 -4.65 6.82
CA PHE A 47 2.83 -3.44 7.52
C PHE A 47 4.07 -2.63 7.89
N LEU A 48 4.09 -1.35 7.51
CA LEU A 48 5.16 -0.45 7.90
C LEU A 48 4.81 0.32 9.17
N ASP A 49 3.56 0.77 9.30
CA ASP A 49 3.06 1.49 10.47
C ASP A 49 1.69 0.96 10.94
N GLY A 50 1.13 1.62 11.95
CA GLY A 50 -0.20 1.31 12.48
C GLY A 50 -1.28 2.21 11.89
N SER A 51 -2.19 2.73 12.73
CA SER A 51 -3.34 3.53 12.30
C SER A 51 -3.39 4.91 12.96
N LEU A 52 -4.07 5.84 12.30
CA LEU A 52 -4.30 7.18 12.84
C LEU A 52 -5.12 7.13 14.14
N GLY A 53 -6.22 6.35 14.15
CA GLY A 53 -7.10 6.23 15.31
C GLY A 53 -6.38 5.73 16.58
N SER A 54 -5.42 4.82 16.43
CA SER A 54 -4.59 4.33 17.54
C SER A 54 -3.33 5.16 17.81
N SER A 55 -3.14 6.27 17.09
CA SER A 55 -1.95 7.14 17.18
C SER A 55 -0.64 6.39 16.93
N SER A 56 -0.68 5.45 15.98
CA SER A 56 0.45 4.58 15.64
C SER A 56 0.82 4.61 14.14
N ALA A 57 0.09 5.36 13.31
CA ALA A 57 0.55 5.73 11.97
C ALA A 57 1.79 6.62 12.08
N LEU A 58 2.80 6.37 11.23
CA LEU A 58 4.13 6.94 11.38
C LEU A 58 4.26 8.26 10.59
N PHE A 59 4.43 9.36 11.31
CA PHE A 59 4.50 10.72 10.78
C PHE A 59 5.90 11.34 10.89
N HIS A 60 6.16 12.36 10.07
CA HIS A 60 7.36 13.22 10.20
C HIS A 60 7.28 14.14 11.42
N GLU A 61 6.08 14.62 11.74
CA GLU A 61 5.79 15.49 12.88
C GLU A 61 5.02 14.73 13.97
N PRO A 62 5.17 15.11 15.25
CA PRO A 62 4.52 14.39 16.33
C PRO A 62 3.00 14.59 16.34
N TYR A 63 2.28 13.70 17.02
CA TYR A 63 0.84 13.82 17.23
C TYR A 63 0.50 15.05 18.10
N GLU A 64 -0.64 15.66 17.84
CA GLU A 64 -1.16 16.78 18.64
C GLU A 64 -1.34 16.36 20.10
N GLY A 65 -0.81 17.17 21.02
CA GLY A 65 -0.86 16.90 22.45
C GLY A 65 0.04 15.76 22.94
N ASP A 66 0.84 15.15 22.06
CA ASP A 66 1.75 14.05 22.38
C ASP A 66 3.11 14.23 21.66
N PRO A 67 3.96 15.17 22.14
CA PRO A 67 5.12 15.69 21.40
C PRO A 67 6.23 14.67 21.14
N ASP A 68 6.25 13.56 21.87
CA ASP A 68 7.23 12.48 21.72
C ASP A 68 6.70 11.32 20.86
N ASN A 69 5.43 11.37 20.45
CA ASN A 69 4.80 10.33 19.66
C ASN A 69 4.78 10.71 18.20
N TYR A 70 5.53 9.97 17.38
CA TYR A 70 5.55 10.09 15.92
C TYR A 70 4.83 8.91 15.25
N GLY A 71 4.21 8.03 16.03
CA GLY A 71 3.68 6.75 15.59
C GLY A 71 4.65 5.60 15.81
N LEU A 72 4.33 4.44 15.23
CA LEU A 72 5.03 3.19 15.46
C LEU A 72 5.50 2.58 14.14
N GLN A 73 6.81 2.44 13.99
CA GLN A 73 7.40 1.60 12.94
C GLN A 73 7.22 0.13 13.33
N MET A 74 6.31 -0.57 12.65
CA MET A 74 5.93 -1.95 12.98
C MET A 74 6.96 -2.99 12.55
N THR A 75 7.74 -2.68 11.51
CA THR A 75 8.72 -3.60 10.92
C THR A 75 10.08 -2.94 10.82
N ASP A 76 11.15 -3.69 11.06
CA ASP A 76 12.52 -3.26 10.78
C ASP A 76 12.72 -2.93 9.29
N LEU A 77 13.28 -1.76 8.97
CA LEU A 77 13.35 -1.26 7.59
C LEU A 77 14.28 -2.07 6.71
N ASP A 78 15.40 -2.55 7.26
CA ASP A 78 16.37 -3.36 6.51
C ASP A 78 15.79 -4.74 6.20
N SER A 79 15.14 -5.37 7.17
CA SER A 79 14.39 -6.61 6.97
C SER A 79 13.26 -6.45 5.96
N LEU A 80 12.50 -5.34 6.03
CA LEU A 80 11.42 -5.04 5.09
C LEU A 80 11.94 -4.86 3.67
N LEU A 81 13.00 -4.07 3.48
CA LEU A 81 13.65 -3.85 2.18
C LEU A 81 14.16 -5.18 1.60
N ASN A 82 14.86 -5.98 2.39
CA ASN A 82 15.40 -7.27 1.93
C ASN A 82 14.29 -8.22 1.48
N ARG A 83 13.25 -8.40 2.31
CA ARG A 83 12.11 -9.26 1.95
C ARG A 83 11.34 -8.75 0.73
N THR A 84 11.26 -7.44 0.58
CA THR A 84 10.62 -6.82 -0.58
C THR A 84 11.44 -7.05 -1.85
N LEU A 85 12.77 -6.88 -1.78
CA LEU A 85 13.68 -7.18 -2.89
C LEU A 85 13.55 -8.63 -3.36
N GLU A 86 13.57 -9.58 -2.43
CA GLU A 86 13.45 -11.00 -2.75
C GLU A 86 12.06 -11.35 -3.30
N SER A 87 11.00 -10.80 -2.71
CA SER A 87 9.63 -11.00 -3.20
C SER A 87 9.45 -10.45 -4.63
N ASP A 88 9.96 -9.25 -4.89
CA ASP A 88 9.97 -8.62 -6.22
C ASP A 88 10.79 -9.46 -7.22
N LYS A 89 11.95 -9.99 -6.82
CA LYS A 89 12.79 -10.87 -7.65
C LYS A 89 12.09 -12.17 -8.03
N SER A 90 11.35 -12.76 -7.11
CA SER A 90 10.47 -13.92 -7.35
C SER A 90 9.22 -13.60 -8.17
N GLY A 91 9.03 -12.34 -8.56
CA GLY A 91 7.89 -11.89 -9.35
C GLY A 91 6.57 -11.86 -8.56
N LEU A 92 6.64 -11.85 -7.23
CA LEU A 92 5.46 -11.67 -6.38
C LEU A 92 5.08 -10.19 -6.35
N GLN A 93 3.79 -9.89 -6.41
CA GLN A 93 3.33 -8.53 -6.16
C GLN A 93 3.50 -8.20 -4.68
N VAL A 94 4.04 -7.03 -4.36
CA VAL A 94 4.20 -6.59 -2.98
C VAL A 94 3.16 -5.52 -2.66
N ALA A 95 2.44 -5.73 -1.56
CA ALA A 95 1.52 -4.77 -0.96
C ALA A 95 2.00 -4.43 0.45
N ILE A 96 2.15 -3.15 0.78
CA ILE A 96 2.58 -2.73 2.12
C ILE A 96 1.63 -1.67 2.65
N HIS A 97 1.16 -1.86 3.88
CA HIS A 97 0.36 -0.87 4.59
C HIS A 97 1.22 0.30 5.04
N ALA A 98 0.79 1.51 4.69
CA ALA A 98 1.34 2.77 5.19
C ALA A 98 0.24 3.84 5.28
N ILE A 99 0.00 4.37 6.49
CA ILE A 99 -0.99 5.44 6.72
C ILE A 99 -0.32 6.80 6.83
N GLY A 100 0.73 6.93 7.65
CA GLY A 100 1.39 8.21 7.90
C GLY A 100 2.31 8.67 6.77
N ASP A 101 2.60 9.96 6.72
CA ASP A 101 3.37 10.58 5.63
C ASP A 101 4.81 10.06 5.55
N LYS A 102 5.46 9.89 6.70
CA LYS A 102 6.80 9.31 6.80
C LYS A 102 6.84 7.85 6.37
N ALA A 103 5.82 7.06 6.71
CA ALA A 103 5.72 5.68 6.22
C ALA A 103 5.62 5.64 4.69
N ASN A 104 4.79 6.51 4.10
CA ASN A 104 4.64 6.59 2.65
C ASN A 104 5.96 6.98 1.95
N ASP A 105 6.68 7.99 2.46
CA ASP A 105 7.97 8.39 1.90
C ASP A 105 9.01 7.27 1.95
N ILE A 106 9.10 6.55 3.07
CA ILE A 106 9.99 5.39 3.23
C ILE A 106 9.71 4.34 2.15
N LEU A 107 8.44 4.05 1.87
CA LEU A 107 8.08 3.06 0.85
C LEU A 107 8.36 3.55 -0.56
N LEU A 108 8.15 4.83 -0.84
CA LEU A 108 8.48 5.41 -2.14
C LEU A 108 10.00 5.37 -2.39
N ASP A 109 10.82 5.68 -1.38
CA ASP A 109 12.29 5.53 -1.43
C ASP A 109 12.69 4.06 -1.60
N MET A 110 11.99 3.14 -0.92
CA MET A 110 12.22 1.71 -1.04
C MET A 110 11.97 1.22 -2.46
N VAL A 111 10.90 1.69 -3.12
CA VAL A 111 10.61 1.36 -4.52
C VAL A 111 11.70 1.88 -5.44
N ASP A 112 12.18 3.10 -5.25
CA ASP A 112 13.32 3.64 -6.02
C ASP A 112 14.54 2.70 -5.92
N LYS A 113 14.92 2.29 -4.71
CA LYS A 113 16.02 1.34 -4.47
C LYS A 113 15.78 -0.03 -5.13
N ILE A 114 14.55 -0.54 -5.09
CA ILE A 114 14.21 -1.83 -5.73
C ILE A 114 14.33 -1.74 -7.24
N VAL A 115 13.96 -0.60 -7.85
CA VAL A 115 14.12 -0.39 -9.30
C VAL A 115 15.59 -0.39 -9.67
N ASP A 116 16.44 0.26 -8.88
CA ASP A 116 17.89 0.29 -9.11
C ASP A 116 18.52 -1.11 -9.01
N LEU A 117 18.07 -1.93 -8.05
CA LEU A 117 18.66 -3.24 -7.76
C LEU A 117 18.10 -4.39 -8.62
N ASN A 118 16.79 -4.39 -8.88
CA ASN A 118 16.10 -5.47 -9.62
C ASN A 118 15.73 -5.07 -11.06
N GLY A 119 16.07 -3.85 -11.50
CA GLY A 119 15.82 -3.33 -12.85
C GLY A 119 14.39 -2.84 -13.08
N ALA A 120 14.13 -2.11 -14.16
CA ALA A 120 12.79 -1.61 -14.47
C ALA A 120 11.85 -2.75 -14.92
N LYS A 121 10.67 -2.85 -14.30
CA LYS A 121 9.59 -3.76 -14.70
C LYS A 121 8.24 -3.27 -14.17
N ASP A 122 7.15 -3.77 -14.76
CA ASP A 122 5.83 -3.62 -14.17
C ASP A 122 5.66 -4.56 -12.97
N ARG A 123 5.96 -4.04 -11.78
CA ARG A 123 5.89 -4.76 -10.50
C ARG A 123 4.57 -4.56 -9.77
N ARG A 124 3.74 -3.61 -10.22
CA ARG A 124 2.47 -3.22 -9.59
C ARG A 124 2.58 -3.11 -8.06
N PHE A 125 3.66 -2.51 -7.56
CA PHE A 125 3.88 -2.35 -6.12
C PHE A 125 2.74 -1.52 -5.52
N ARG A 126 2.14 -1.99 -4.43
CA ARG A 126 1.00 -1.33 -3.80
C ARG A 126 1.38 -0.78 -2.44
N ILE A 127 1.11 0.50 -2.24
CA ILE A 127 1.01 1.08 -0.91
C ILE A 127 -0.49 1.07 -0.54
N GLU A 128 -0.84 0.33 0.50
CA GLU A 128 -2.20 0.26 1.01
C GLU A 128 -2.47 1.44 1.94
N HIS A 129 -3.67 2.00 1.83
CA HIS A 129 -4.14 3.21 2.49
C HIS A 129 -3.59 4.49 1.87
N ALA A 130 -2.28 4.72 1.94
CA ALA A 130 -1.66 5.96 1.46
C ALA A 130 -2.41 7.21 1.95
N GLN A 131 -2.87 7.17 3.21
CA GLN A 131 -3.93 8.04 3.71
C GLN A 131 -3.45 9.47 3.97
N HIS A 132 -2.23 9.61 4.46
CA HIS A 132 -1.56 10.89 4.66
C HIS A 132 -0.23 10.88 3.91
N LEU A 133 -0.04 11.87 3.04
CA LEU A 133 1.13 12.02 2.21
C LEU A 133 1.84 13.34 2.52
N ALA A 134 3.17 13.32 2.49
CA ALA A 134 3.94 14.55 2.54
C ALA A 134 3.70 15.40 1.29
N PRO A 135 3.88 16.74 1.36
CA PRO A 135 3.77 17.60 0.19
C PRO A 135 4.60 17.10 -1.00
N GLY A 136 3.95 16.89 -2.15
CA GLY A 136 4.60 16.39 -3.36
C GLY A 136 4.77 14.87 -3.46
N ALA A 137 4.55 14.10 -2.38
CA ALA A 137 4.70 12.64 -2.41
C ALA A 137 3.73 11.96 -3.38
N ALA A 138 2.52 12.50 -3.57
CA ALA A 138 1.56 12.01 -4.56
C ALA A 138 2.13 11.92 -5.98
N ASN A 139 3.02 12.86 -6.37
CA ASN A 139 3.65 12.87 -7.69
C ASN A 139 4.66 11.72 -7.88
N ARG A 140 5.15 11.12 -6.78
CA ARG A 140 6.17 10.07 -6.81
C ARG A 140 5.57 8.70 -7.20
N PHE A 141 4.28 8.47 -6.93
CA PHE A 141 3.62 7.20 -7.23
C PHE A 141 3.71 6.80 -8.71
N GLY A 142 3.54 7.77 -9.61
CA GLY A 142 3.59 7.54 -11.06
C GLY A 142 4.98 7.20 -11.61
N LYS A 143 6.07 7.52 -10.90
CA LYS A 143 7.46 7.38 -11.40
C LYS A 143 7.80 5.93 -11.77
N HIS A 144 7.36 4.98 -10.95
CA HIS A 144 7.64 3.55 -11.11
C HIS A 144 6.37 2.69 -11.19
N GLY A 145 5.22 3.32 -11.46
CA GLY A 145 3.92 2.64 -11.49
C GLY A 145 3.51 2.09 -10.11
N THR A 146 3.92 2.77 -9.04
CA THR A 146 3.48 2.46 -7.68
C THR A 146 2.00 2.82 -7.56
N ILE A 147 1.23 1.90 -7.01
CA ILE A 147 -0.23 2.01 -6.87
C ILE A 147 -0.55 2.48 -5.45
N ALA A 148 -1.33 3.55 -5.33
CA ALA A 148 -1.93 3.98 -4.08
C ALA A 148 -3.31 3.30 -3.92
N SER A 149 -3.38 2.28 -3.09
CA SER A 149 -4.62 1.54 -2.81
C SER A 149 -5.40 2.23 -1.69
N VAL A 150 -6.19 3.23 -2.07
CA VAL A 150 -6.93 4.12 -1.15
C VAL A 150 -8.33 3.60 -0.81
N GLN A 151 -8.83 3.88 0.39
CA GLN A 151 -10.17 3.51 0.87
C GLN A 151 -10.95 4.79 1.24
N PRO A 152 -11.76 5.36 0.33
CA PRO A 152 -12.45 6.63 0.56
C PRO A 152 -13.32 6.66 1.82
N ASP A 153 -13.93 5.55 2.20
CA ASP A 153 -14.78 5.47 3.41
C ASP A 153 -13.99 5.76 4.69
N HIS A 154 -12.71 5.37 4.76
CA HIS A 154 -11.86 5.67 5.92
C HIS A 154 -11.64 7.18 6.09
N LEU A 155 -11.66 7.97 4.99
CA LEU A 155 -11.55 9.43 5.10
C LEU A 155 -12.76 10.06 5.77
N LEU A 156 -13.94 9.44 5.65
CA LEU A 156 -15.16 9.89 6.31
C LEU A 156 -15.17 9.49 7.78
N ASP A 157 -14.80 8.24 8.08
CA ASP A 157 -14.79 7.73 9.46
C ASP A 157 -13.68 8.36 10.31
N ASP A 158 -12.53 8.68 9.71
CA ASP A 158 -11.40 9.29 10.42
C ASP A 158 -11.52 10.82 10.56
N ALA A 159 -12.38 11.50 9.79
CA ALA A 159 -12.44 12.96 9.77
C ALA A 159 -12.64 13.58 11.16
N ASP A 160 -13.55 13.01 11.96
CA ASP A 160 -13.87 13.50 13.31
C ASP A 160 -12.70 13.32 14.29
N HIS A 161 -11.87 12.30 14.09
CA HIS A 161 -10.74 12.00 14.98
C HIS A 161 -9.43 12.60 14.49
N ALA A 162 -9.24 12.76 13.18
CA ALA A 162 -7.99 13.16 12.56
C ALA A 162 -7.55 14.57 12.98
N TRP A 163 -8.49 15.53 13.07
CA TRP A 163 -8.17 16.89 13.53
C TRP A 163 -7.61 16.92 14.95
N SER A 164 -8.12 16.05 15.82
CA SER A 164 -7.62 15.93 17.20
C SER A 164 -6.22 15.31 17.28
N LYS A 165 -5.81 14.56 16.26
CA LYS A 165 -4.60 13.74 16.25
C LYS A 165 -3.43 14.42 15.54
N ILE A 166 -3.69 15.06 14.41
CA ILE A 166 -2.64 15.70 13.60
C ILE A 166 -2.94 17.18 13.32
N GLY A 167 -4.02 17.74 13.86
CA GLY A 167 -4.38 19.13 13.64
C GLY A 167 -5.06 19.34 12.28
N VAL A 168 -5.79 20.45 12.18
CA VAL A 168 -6.61 20.77 11.01
C VAL A 168 -5.76 21.01 9.77
N GLU A 169 -4.64 21.72 9.91
CA GLU A 169 -3.76 22.06 8.79
C GLU A 169 -3.17 20.81 8.15
N ARG A 170 -2.50 19.95 8.94
CA ARG A 170 -1.89 18.72 8.40
C ARG A 170 -2.93 17.79 7.82
N PHE A 171 -4.11 17.65 8.43
CA PHE A 171 -5.19 16.85 7.85
C PHE A 171 -5.57 17.35 6.45
N GLN A 172 -5.76 18.66 6.28
CA GLN A 172 -6.17 19.24 5.00
C GLN A 172 -5.09 19.16 3.92
N THR A 173 -3.80 19.22 4.29
CA THR A 173 -2.69 19.23 3.33
C THR A 173 -2.15 17.85 2.99
N SER A 174 -2.30 16.87 3.89
CA SER A 174 -1.71 15.53 3.72
C SER A 174 -2.67 14.51 3.09
N THR A 175 -3.98 14.70 3.19
CA THR A 175 -4.93 13.75 2.60
C THR A 175 -4.93 13.84 1.08
N PRO A 176 -4.63 12.75 0.34
CA PRO A 176 -4.45 12.80 -1.11
C PRO A 176 -5.74 13.08 -1.88
N CYS A 177 -6.88 12.61 -1.35
CA CYS A 177 -8.19 12.91 -1.89
C CYS A 177 -8.91 13.90 -0.99
N LYS A 178 -9.12 15.11 -1.52
CA LYS A 178 -10.06 16.04 -0.88
C LYS A 178 -11.43 15.36 -0.87
N LEU A 179 -12.14 15.45 0.25
CA LEU A 179 -13.53 14.96 0.38
C LEU A 179 -14.46 15.45 -0.76
N SER A 180 -14.08 16.53 -1.45
CA SER A 180 -14.80 17.14 -2.57
C SER A 180 -14.38 16.66 -3.97
N ASP A 181 -13.36 15.80 -4.13
CA ASP A 181 -12.85 15.40 -5.45
C ASP A 181 -13.14 13.92 -5.79
N PRO A 182 -14.19 13.66 -6.59
CA PRO A 182 -14.58 12.30 -6.98
C PRO A 182 -13.64 11.66 -8.03
N GLN A 183 -12.72 12.39 -8.66
CA GLN A 183 -11.79 11.83 -9.66
C GLN A 183 -10.54 11.23 -9.04
N CYS A 184 -10.22 11.60 -7.80
CA CYS A 184 -9.01 11.22 -7.12
C CYS A 184 -8.88 9.70 -6.90
N SER A 185 -10.00 9.00 -6.68
CA SER A 185 -10.02 7.55 -6.45
C SER A 185 -9.57 6.74 -7.67
N ALA A 186 -9.90 7.15 -8.90
CA ALA A 186 -9.61 6.35 -10.08
C ALA A 186 -8.13 6.35 -10.48
N SER A 187 -7.45 7.50 -10.42
CA SER A 187 -6.04 7.65 -10.82
C SER A 187 -5.05 7.12 -9.78
N LEU A 188 -5.38 7.17 -8.49
CA LEU A 188 -4.51 6.62 -7.43
C LEU A 188 -4.54 5.09 -7.40
N LEU A 189 -5.73 4.49 -7.61
CA LEU A 189 -5.95 3.03 -7.56
C LEU A 189 -5.28 2.27 -8.71
N ASP A 190 -4.95 2.92 -9.81
CA ASP A 190 -4.30 2.31 -10.96
C ASP A 190 -2.84 2.74 -11.19
N GLY A 191 -2.31 3.63 -10.32
CA GLY A 191 -0.96 4.16 -10.42
C GLY A 191 -0.76 5.14 -11.58
N ARG A 192 -1.82 5.73 -12.15
CA ARG A 192 -1.73 6.72 -13.22
C ARG A 192 -1.72 8.14 -12.69
N SER A 193 -0.96 9.02 -13.35
CA SER A 193 -1.11 10.47 -13.14
C SER A 193 -2.51 10.93 -13.54
N PRO A 194 -3.12 11.92 -12.85
CA PRO A 194 -4.38 12.52 -13.28
C PRO A 194 -4.28 12.99 -14.74
N GLY A 195 -5.14 12.48 -15.63
CA GLY A 195 -5.20 12.85 -17.05
C GLY A 195 -4.64 11.84 -18.07
N SER A 196 -4.05 10.72 -17.63
CA SER A 196 -3.53 9.68 -18.52
C SER A 196 -4.58 8.59 -18.84
N LEU A 197 -5.52 8.88 -19.75
CA LEU A 197 -6.45 7.87 -20.26
C LEU A 197 -5.77 7.07 -21.38
N ARG A 198 -5.45 5.79 -21.11
CA ARG A 198 -5.34 4.76 -22.16
C ARG A 198 -6.23 3.58 -21.81
N SER A 199 -6.94 3.12 -22.83
CA SER A 199 -7.88 2.00 -22.84
C SER A 199 -7.26 0.72 -22.28
N ALA A 200 -8.07 0.02 -21.48
CA ALA A 200 -7.80 -1.29 -20.88
C ALA A 200 -7.48 -2.36 -21.93
#